data_AF-A0A7S3BYI1-F1
#
_entry.id   AF-A0A7S3BYI1-F1
#
_cell.length_a   1.000
_cell.length_b   1.000
_cell.length_c   1.000
_cell.angle_alpha   90.00
_cell.angle_beta   90.00
_cell.angle_gamma   90.00
#
_symmetry.space_group_name_H-M   'P 1'
#
loop_
_entity.id
_entity.type
_entity.pdbx_description
1 polymer ?
#
loop_
_entity_poly.entity_id
_entity_poly.type
_entity_poly.pdbx_seq_one_letter_code
_entity_poly.pdbx_strand_id
1 'polypeptide(L)'
;AWFDFGRALVWATVNIPLLVVDILIWIFGPPLTILLLIHTFHAMTSSTTYEFVKLEKLEYLNGFYQFSFPFSDGLWGNISHFCCPSGLKLWRRAGPESEWPETFWRNRYYSCCG
;
A
#
# COMPACT_ATOMS: atom_id res chain seq x y z
N ALA A 1 48.27 -3.79 26.66
CA ALA A 1 47.29 -2.95 27.41
C ALA A 1 47.03 -1.60 26.72
N TRP A 2 47.97 -0.64 26.72
CA TRP A 2 47.75 0.69 26.11
C TRP A 2 47.53 0.66 24.58
N PHE A 3 48.31 -0.15 23.86
CA PHE A 3 48.13 -0.40 22.42
C PHE A 3 46.83 -1.15 22.07
N ASP A 4 46.23 -1.85 23.03
CA ASP A 4 44.97 -2.59 22.82
C ASP A 4 43.78 -1.68 23.05
N PHE A 5 43.88 -0.75 24.03
CA PHE A 5 42.88 0.29 24.26
C PHE A 5 42.75 1.24 23.07
N GLY A 6 43.87 1.71 22.50
CA GLY A 6 43.85 2.57 21.32
C GLY A 6 43.24 1.89 20.09
N ARG A 7 43.54 0.61 19.86
CA ARG A 7 42.94 -0.18 18.78
C ARG A 7 41.44 -0.42 19.00
N ALA A 8 41.03 -0.72 20.23
CA ALA A 8 39.63 -0.88 20.58
C ALA A 8 38.84 0.43 20.40
N LEU A 9 39.43 1.58 20.76
CA LEU A 9 38.79 2.88 20.60
C LEU A 9 38.60 3.25 19.13
N VAL A 10 39.63 3.08 18.30
CA VAL A 10 39.53 3.31 16.84
C VAL A 10 38.49 2.38 16.22
N TRP A 11 38.52 1.09 16.57
CA TRP A 11 37.51 0.15 16.12
C TRP A 11 36.10 0.57 16.55
N ALA A 12 35.91 0.96 17.80
CA ALA A 12 34.62 1.38 18.33
C ALA A 12 34.08 2.63 17.60
N THR A 13 34.93 3.64 17.35
CA THR A 13 34.50 4.87 16.67
C THR A 13 34.03 4.64 15.24
N VAL A 14 34.56 3.63 14.55
CA VAL A 14 34.17 3.30 13.17
C VAL A 14 32.97 2.35 13.13
N ASN A 15 32.96 1.33 13.99
CA ASN A 15 32.01 0.22 13.88
C ASN A 15 30.72 0.43 14.69
N ILE A 16 30.77 1.13 15.83
CA ILE A 16 29.56 1.38 16.63
C ILE A 16 28.51 2.19 15.85
N PRO A 17 28.86 3.29 15.15
CA PRO A 17 27.87 4.02 14.35
C PRO A 17 27.24 3.16 13.26
N LEU A 18 28.04 2.30 12.60
CA LEU A 18 27.55 1.38 11.57
C LEU A 18 26.59 0.34 12.16
N LEU A 19 26.92 -0.25 13.32
CA LEU A 19 26.05 -1.19 14.02
C LEU A 19 24.75 -0.53 14.48
N VAL A 20 24.81 0.72 14.96
CA VAL A 20 23.61 1.47 15.34
C VAL A 20 22.72 1.71 14.12
N VAL A 21 23.28 2.12 12.99
CA VAL A 21 22.51 2.32 11.75
C VAL A 21 21.92 0.99 11.26
N ASP A 22 22.68 -0.11 11.29
CA ASP A 22 22.18 -1.43 10.90
C ASP A 22 21.00 -1.86 11.77
N ILE A 23 21.11 -1.72 13.10
CA ILE A 23 20.01 -2.01 14.04
C ILE A 23 18.79 -1.13 13.75
N LEU A 24 18.99 0.17 13.50
CA LEU A 24 17.89 1.08 13.17
C LEU A 24 17.20 0.67 11.85
N ILE A 25 17.96 0.26 10.83
CA ILE A 25 17.41 -0.25 9.58
C ILE A 25 16.58 -1.51 9.83
N TRP A 26 17.05 -2.43 10.69
CA TRP A 26 16.29 -3.65 10.99
C TRP A 26 15.02 -3.39 11.81
N ILE A 27 15.03 -2.40 12.69
CA ILE A 27 13.86 -2.04 13.51
C ILE A 27 12.82 -1.28 12.68
N PHE A 28 13.25 -0.27 11.92
CA PHE A 28 12.34 0.63 11.22
C PHE A 28 12.11 0.25 9.75
N GLY A 29 13.08 -0.36 9.09
CA GLY A 29 13.01 -0.72 7.68
C GLY A 29 11.84 -1.64 7.33
N PRO A 30 11.67 -2.80 8.00
CA PRO A 30 10.57 -3.71 7.70
C PRO A 30 9.17 -3.07 7.84
N PRO A 31 8.79 -2.43 8.96
CA PRO A 31 7.47 -1.82 9.08
C PRO A 31 7.26 -0.68 8.08
N LEU A 32 8.29 0.15 7.82
CA LEU A 32 8.19 1.21 6.82
C LEU A 32 8.05 0.65 5.40
N THR A 33 8.73 -0.45 5.07
CA THR A 33 8.62 -1.11 3.78
C THR A 33 7.22 -1.69 3.59
N ILE A 34 6.68 -2.38 4.60
CA ILE A 34 5.30 -2.90 4.54
C ILE A 34 4.30 -1.75 4.38
N LEU A 35 4.48 -0.67 5.13
CA LEU A 35 3.63 0.51 5.03
C LEU A 35 3.68 1.12 3.62
N LEU A 36 4.87 1.23 3.04
CA LEU A 36 5.05 1.72 1.67
C LEU A 36 4.35 0.81 0.65
N LEU A 37 4.45 -0.52 0.80
CA LEU A 37 3.77 -1.47 -0.08
C LEU A 37 2.25 -1.33 0.00
N ILE A 38 1.70 -1.18 1.21
CA ILE A 38 0.26 -0.96 1.43
C ILE A 38 -0.19 0.34 0.75
N HIS A 39 0.53 1.45 0.94
CA HIS A 39 0.17 2.71 0.30
C HIS A 39 0.34 2.69 -1.22
N THR A 40 1.35 1.98 -1.73
CA THR A 40 1.51 1.78 -3.17
C THR A 40 0.35 0.98 -3.74
N PHE A 41 -0.10 -0.07 -3.05
CA PHE A 41 -1.27 -0.84 -3.43
C PHE A 41 -2.56 0.02 -3.44
N HIS A 42 -2.77 0.85 -2.44
CA HIS A 42 -3.88 1.80 -2.40
C HIS A 42 -3.83 2.81 -3.56
N ALA A 43 -2.64 3.36 -3.85
CA ALA A 43 -2.44 4.27 -4.97
C ALA A 43 -2.71 3.60 -6.33
N MET A 44 -2.30 2.33 -6.50
CA MET A 44 -2.54 1.57 -7.74
C MET A 44 -4.00 1.17 -7.95
N THR A 45 -4.80 1.12 -6.89
CA THR A 45 -6.21 0.66 -6.94
C THR A 45 -7.22 1.79 -6.79
N SER A 46 -6.77 3.04 -6.63
CA SER A 46 -7.61 4.19 -6.27
C SER A 46 -8.54 3.90 -5.09
N SER A 47 -7.99 3.21 -4.07
CA SER A 47 -8.72 2.90 -2.84
C SER A 47 -8.06 3.61 -1.66
N THR A 48 -8.85 3.95 -0.65
CA THR A 48 -8.31 4.48 0.61
C THR A 48 -8.21 3.40 1.68
N THR A 49 -7.35 3.60 2.67
CA THR A 49 -7.26 2.71 3.85
C THR A 49 -8.61 2.64 4.59
N TYR A 50 -9.35 3.74 4.60
CA TYR A 50 -10.68 3.81 5.21
C TYR A 50 -11.70 2.94 4.48
N GLU A 51 -11.73 3.03 3.15
CA GLU A 51 -12.57 2.18 2.29
C GLU A 51 -12.23 0.71 2.45
N PHE A 52 -10.95 0.38 2.53
CA PHE A 52 -10.49 -1.01 2.65
C PHE A 52 -10.84 -1.63 4.01
N VAL A 53 -10.67 -0.88 5.11
CA VAL A 53 -10.91 -1.40 6.47
C VAL A 53 -12.39 -1.36 6.86
N LYS A 54 -13.16 -0.40 6.33
CA LYS A 54 -14.55 -0.14 6.76
C LYS A 54 -15.57 -0.25 5.63
N LEU A 55 -15.29 -1.07 4.62
CA LEU A 55 -16.17 -1.31 3.48
C LEU A 55 -17.64 -1.47 3.89
N GLU A 56 -17.92 -2.37 4.84
CA GLU A 56 -19.27 -2.71 5.30
C GLU A 56 -20.00 -1.56 6.01
N LYS A 57 -19.27 -0.55 6.51
CA LYS A 57 -19.85 0.60 7.23
C LYS A 57 -20.13 1.79 6.31
N LEU A 58 -19.65 1.74 5.07
CA LEU A 58 -19.74 2.83 4.12
C LEU A 58 -20.95 2.64 3.22
N GLU A 59 -21.98 3.47 3.40
CA GLU A 59 -23.23 3.37 2.64
C GLU A 59 -23.02 3.44 1.13
N TYR A 60 -22.11 4.32 0.67
CA TYR A 60 -21.77 4.41 -0.76
C TYR A 60 -20.99 3.20 -1.28
N LEU A 61 -20.46 2.33 -0.41
CA LEU A 61 -19.82 1.08 -0.81
C LEU A 61 -20.75 -0.15 -0.68
N ASN A 62 -22.01 0.06 -0.30
CA ASN A 62 -22.96 -1.04 -0.20
C ASN A 62 -23.19 -1.69 -1.58
N GLY A 63 -23.06 -3.02 -1.67
CA GLY A 63 -23.11 -3.78 -2.92
C GLY A 63 -21.76 -3.96 -3.63
N PHE A 64 -20.64 -3.59 -3.01
CA PHE A 64 -19.30 -4.00 -3.41
C PHE A 64 -18.74 -5.03 -2.43
N TYR A 65 -17.94 -5.96 -2.95
CA TYR A 65 -17.21 -6.93 -2.14
C TYR A 65 -15.81 -6.41 -1.78
N GLN A 66 -15.09 -7.17 -0.93
CA GLN A 66 -13.68 -6.87 -0.68
C GLN A 66 -12.89 -7.02 -2.00
N PHE A 67 -11.96 -6.09 -2.24
CA PHE A 67 -11.12 -6.04 -3.45
C PHE A 67 -11.85 -5.70 -4.76
N SER A 68 -13.02 -5.07 -4.69
CA SER A 68 -13.79 -4.71 -5.89
C SER A 68 -13.35 -3.42 -6.59
N PHE A 69 -12.58 -2.57 -5.91
CA PHE A 69 -11.97 -1.32 -6.41
C PHE A 69 -12.87 -0.48 -7.36
N PRO A 70 -14.03 0.00 -6.88
CA PRO A 70 -15.04 0.70 -7.69
C PRO A 70 -14.58 2.01 -8.32
N PHE A 71 -13.50 2.59 -7.81
CA PHE A 71 -12.93 3.85 -8.31
C PHE A 71 -11.63 3.61 -9.09
N SER A 72 -11.29 2.37 -9.43
CA SER A 72 -10.09 2.11 -10.23
C SER A 72 -10.32 2.51 -11.69
N ASP A 73 -9.39 3.29 -12.23
CA ASP A 73 -9.34 3.74 -13.63
C ASP A 73 -8.16 3.09 -14.39
N GLY A 74 -7.79 1.89 -13.94
CA GLY A 74 -6.59 1.18 -14.39
C GLY A 74 -5.30 1.67 -13.75
N LEU A 75 -4.24 0.86 -13.85
CA LEU A 75 -2.97 1.09 -13.16
C LEU A 75 -2.36 2.47 -13.47
N TRP A 76 -2.24 2.80 -14.76
CA TRP A 76 -1.64 4.07 -15.19
C TRP A 76 -2.52 5.28 -14.86
N GLY A 77 -3.84 5.16 -14.97
CA GLY A 77 -4.77 6.23 -14.60
C GLY A 77 -4.72 6.53 -13.10
N ASN A 78 -4.66 5.49 -12.28
CA ASN A 78 -4.57 5.60 -10.83
C ASN A 78 -3.24 6.21 -10.39
N ILE A 79 -2.10 5.70 -10.90
CA ILE A 79 -0.78 6.25 -10.58
C ILE A 79 -0.64 7.69 -11.06
N SER A 80 -1.07 7.99 -12.29
CA SER A 80 -1.01 9.34 -12.84
C SER A 80 -1.81 10.32 -11.97
N HIS A 81 -3.04 9.94 -11.57
CA HIS A 81 -3.86 10.75 -10.70
C HIS A 81 -3.26 10.93 -9.30
N PHE A 82 -2.65 9.89 -8.73
CA PHE A 82 -2.01 9.95 -7.41
C PHE A 82 -0.75 10.83 -7.40
N CYS A 83 0.13 10.68 -8.41
CA CYS A 83 1.41 11.39 -8.48
C CYS A 83 1.30 12.80 -9.07
N CYS A 84 0.40 12.99 -10.05
CA CYS A 84 0.26 14.21 -10.84
C CYS A 84 -1.22 14.62 -10.94
N PRO A 85 -1.83 15.11 -9.85
CA PRO A 85 -3.24 15.49 -9.85
C PRO A 85 -3.45 16.68 -10.80
N SER A 86 -4.18 16.46 -11.89
CA SER A 86 -4.53 17.49 -12.88
C SER A 86 -5.79 18.30 -12.50
N GLY A 87 -6.44 17.95 -11.38
CA GLY A 87 -7.64 18.61 -10.86
C GLY A 87 -8.39 17.74 -9.85
N LEU A 88 -9.54 18.22 -9.39
CA LEU A 88 -10.43 17.44 -8.52
C LEU A 88 -11.08 16.31 -9.33
N LYS A 89 -10.70 15.06 -9.07
CA LYS A 89 -11.40 13.89 -9.65
C LYS A 89 -12.66 13.61 -8.82
N LEU A 90 -13.80 14.01 -9.36
CA LEU A 90 -15.10 13.64 -8.83
C LEU A 90 -15.39 12.20 -9.26
N TRP A 91 -15.18 11.26 -8.34
CA TRP A 91 -15.48 9.86 -8.58
C TRP A 91 -16.99 9.66 -8.70
N ARG A 92 -17.44 9.18 -9.86
CA ARG A 92 -18.81 8.70 -10.00
C ARG A 92 -18.90 7.33 -9.34
N ARG A 93 -19.84 7.16 -8.42
CA ARG A 93 -20.15 5.85 -7.83
C ARG A 93 -20.53 4.89 -8.94
N ALA A 94 -19.80 3.79 -9.08
CA ALA A 94 -20.19 2.69 -9.95
C ALA A 94 -21.51 2.06 -9.46
N GLY A 95 -22.24 1.37 -10.35
CA GLY A 95 -23.34 0.50 -9.93
C GLY A 95 -22.84 -0.62 -8.99
N PRO A 96 -23.73 -1.29 -8.26
CA PRO A 96 -23.35 -2.45 -7.45
C PRO A 96 -22.63 -3.49 -8.33
N GLU A 97 -21.72 -4.24 -7.72
CA GLU A 97 -20.83 -5.13 -8.47
C GLU A 97 -21.57 -6.23 -9.25
N SER A 98 -22.75 -6.63 -8.79
CA SER A 98 -23.64 -7.58 -9.48
C SER A 98 -24.08 -7.12 -10.88
N GLU A 99 -23.97 -5.82 -11.19
CA GLU A 99 -24.34 -5.23 -12.48
C GLU A 99 -23.14 -5.05 -13.42
N TRP A 100 -21.92 -5.35 -12.98
CA TRP A 100 -20.73 -5.13 -13.77
C TRP A 100 -20.61 -6.17 -14.91
N PRO A 101 -19.99 -5.80 -16.05
CA PRO A 101 -19.76 -6.74 -17.14
C PRO A 101 -18.84 -7.87 -16.68
N GLU A 102 -19.14 -9.10 -17.10
CA GLU A 102 -18.28 -10.24 -16.82
C GLU A 102 -16.91 -10.08 -17.49
N THR A 103 -15.87 -10.46 -16.77
CA THR A 103 -14.49 -10.51 -17.29
C THR A 103 -13.89 -11.89 -17.05
N PHE A 104 -12.75 -12.18 -17.69
CA PHE A 104 -12.04 -13.43 -17.45
C PHE A 104 -11.76 -13.68 -15.96
N TRP A 105 -11.47 -12.63 -15.19
CA TRP A 105 -11.16 -12.71 -13.76
C TRP A 105 -12.39 -12.61 -12.85
N ARG A 106 -13.54 -12.18 -13.39
CA ARG A 106 -14.76 -11.91 -12.63
C ARG A 106 -15.96 -12.45 -13.41
N ASN A 107 -16.29 -13.71 -13.15
CA ASN A 107 -17.31 -14.46 -13.89
C ASN A 107 -18.12 -15.35 -12.93
N ARG A 108 -19.44 -15.41 -13.14
CA ARG A 108 -20.41 -16.23 -12.41
C ARG A 108 -20.10 -17.73 -12.38
N TYR A 109 -19.33 -18.27 -13.32
CA TYR A 109 -19.02 -19.71 -13.37
C TYR A 109 -17.90 -20.15 -12.40
N TYR A 110 -16.94 -19.26 -12.08
CA TYR A 110 -15.73 -19.62 -11.33
C TYR A 110 -15.43 -18.70 -10.13
N SER A 111 -16.07 -17.53 -10.04
CA SER A 111 -15.93 -16.64 -8.88
C SER A 111 -17.01 -16.98 -7.84
N CYS A 112 -16.61 -17.48 -6.68
CA CYS A 112 -17.53 -17.94 -5.62
C CYS A 112 -18.37 -16.83 -4.94
N CYS A 113 -18.20 -15.57 -5.32
CA CYS A 113 -18.81 -14.40 -4.66
C CYS A 113 -19.36 -13.36 -5.66
N GLY A 114 -19.81 -13.79 -6.85
CA GLY A 114 -20.46 -12.92 -7.83
C GLY A 114 -21.94 -12.69 -7.53
#